data_AF-A0A7S1RLL2-F1
#
_entry.id   AF-A0A7S1RLL2-F1
#
_cell.length_a   1.000
_cell.length_b   1.000
_cell.length_c   1.000
_cell.angle_alpha   90.00
_cell.angle_beta   90.00
_cell.angle_gamma   90.00
#
_symmetry.space_group_name_H-M   'P 1'
#
loop_
_entity.id
_entity.type
_entity.pdbx_description
1 polymer ?
#
loop_
_entity_poly.entity_id
_entity_poly.type
_entity_poly.pdbx_seq_one_letter_code
_entity_poly.pdbx_strand_id
1 'polypeptide(L)'
;GVAQLKLEVAHLSKEVKRISDALETKGGHSRLQEEMLAQLKGSLGAVNKEVASSQQKLEERLAQLSDQGVASAAFSEDIQARLKALQEGFSYGQKQALDTQFEESRKALSKEVEHTVHAQLRALQEREAAQAAKAHREMHELRAQMEFLLSVESSATAKCLSCFNSRSQMQNQTVQGADGKIYQQRSGSPPLGGLGPGGDKLPSVQLRGQFKSGTKLMGGAGASLHAIRTHGVLRMEEVGGKSPAR
;
A
#
# COMPACT_ATOMS: atom_id res chain seq x y z
N GLY A 1 51.51 -36.04 25.85
CA GLY A 1 51.23 -37.49 25.73
C GLY A 1 52.31 -38.19 24.94
N VAL A 2 52.07 -38.51 23.67
CA VAL A 2 52.98 -39.34 22.83
C VAL A 2 54.38 -38.72 22.65
N ALA A 3 54.48 -37.41 22.47
CA ALA A 3 55.77 -36.72 22.35
C ALA A 3 56.64 -36.87 23.61
N GLN A 4 56.02 -36.93 24.80
CA GLN A 4 56.71 -37.08 26.08
C GLN A 4 57.20 -38.52 26.27
N LEU A 5 56.36 -39.52 25.94
CA LEU A 5 56.75 -40.94 25.95
C LEU A 5 57.92 -41.21 24.98
N LYS A 6 57.96 -40.57 23.80
CA LYS A 6 59.10 -40.68 22.88
C LYS A 6 60.39 -40.16 23.52
N LEU A 7 60.30 -39.06 24.25
CA LEU A 7 61.44 -38.41 24.88
C LEU A 7 61.98 -39.28 26.02
N GLU A 8 61.08 -39.88 26.81
CA GLU A 8 61.40 -40.83 27.88
C GLU A 8 62.00 -42.13 27.34
N VAL A 9 61.44 -42.72 26.27
CA VAL A 9 61.98 -43.93 25.64
C VAL A 9 63.35 -43.67 24.98
N ALA A 10 63.52 -42.51 24.33
CA ALA A 10 64.82 -42.11 23.79
C ALA A 10 65.87 -41.88 24.88
N HIS A 11 65.46 -41.35 26.03
CA HIS A 11 66.31 -41.19 27.21
C HIS A 11 66.74 -42.55 27.77
N LEU A 12 65.79 -43.43 28.05
CA LEU A 12 66.05 -44.79 28.54
C LEU A 12 66.91 -45.59 27.57
N SER A 13 66.68 -45.45 26.26
CA SER A 13 67.52 -46.10 25.24
C SER A 13 68.96 -45.59 25.27
N LYS A 14 69.17 -44.29 25.47
CA LYS A 14 70.52 -43.71 25.64
C LYS A 14 71.18 -44.21 26.93
N GLU A 15 70.44 -44.32 28.03
CA GLU A 15 70.96 -44.84 29.30
C GLU A 15 71.33 -46.32 29.22
N VAL A 16 70.47 -47.16 28.64
CA VAL A 16 70.76 -48.58 28.41
C VAL A 16 72.00 -48.75 27.53
N LYS A 17 72.16 -47.91 26.51
CA LYS A 17 73.37 -47.90 25.66
C LYS A 17 74.61 -47.52 26.46
N ARG A 18 74.56 -46.44 27.24
CA ARG A 18 75.67 -46.01 28.12
C ARG A 18 76.07 -47.09 29.13
N ILE A 19 75.09 -47.76 29.73
CA ILE A 19 75.32 -48.85 30.68
C ILE A 19 75.96 -50.05 29.96
N SER A 20 75.46 -50.41 28.76
CA SER A 20 76.06 -51.46 27.91
C SER A 20 77.53 -51.15 27.60
N ASP A 21 77.82 -49.94 27.09
CA ASP A 21 79.17 -49.53 26.70
C ASP A 21 80.13 -49.46 27.92
N ALA A 22 79.63 -49.07 29.10
CA ALA A 22 80.39 -49.02 30.35
C ALA A 22 80.66 -50.41 30.96
N LEU A 23 79.83 -51.41 30.64
CA LEU A 23 80.04 -52.80 31.04
C LEU A 23 81.07 -53.46 30.11
N GLU A 24 80.98 -53.27 28.79
CA GLU A 24 81.96 -53.82 27.82
C GLU A 24 83.42 -53.40 28.11
N THR A 25 83.64 -52.23 28.72
CA THR A 25 84.97 -51.70 29.06
C THR A 25 85.56 -52.23 30.37
N LYS A 26 84.79 -52.90 31.24
CA LYS A 26 85.25 -53.35 32.57
C LYS A 26 85.72 -54.81 32.67
N GLY A 27 85.81 -55.53 31.54
CA GLY A 27 86.64 -56.74 31.40
C GLY A 27 86.47 -57.80 32.50
N GLY A 28 85.24 -58.21 32.78
CA GLY A 28 84.95 -59.25 33.77
C GLY A 28 83.47 -59.36 34.10
N HIS A 29 82.66 -59.82 33.14
CA HIS A 29 81.23 -59.99 33.35
C HIS A 29 80.83 -61.45 33.46
N SER A 30 79.95 -61.74 34.43
CA SER A 30 79.30 -63.04 34.55
C SER A 30 78.26 -63.17 33.43
N ARG A 31 78.12 -64.37 32.86
CA ARG A 31 77.11 -64.69 31.82
C ARG A 31 75.70 -64.15 32.13
N LEU A 32 75.34 -64.10 33.42
CA LEU A 32 74.07 -63.58 33.91
C LEU A 32 73.83 -62.10 33.54
N GLN A 33 74.88 -61.26 33.56
CA GLN A 33 74.76 -59.83 33.23
C GLN A 33 74.57 -59.60 31.73
N GLU A 34 75.23 -60.41 30.89
CA GLU A 34 75.03 -60.39 29.43
C GLU A 34 73.62 -60.85 29.06
N GLU A 35 73.11 -61.88 29.71
CA GLU A 35 71.73 -62.36 29.53
C GLU A 35 70.69 -61.29 29.94
N MET A 36 70.88 -60.62 31.09
CA MET A 36 70.01 -59.53 31.51
C MET A 36 70.03 -58.34 30.54
N LEU A 37 71.21 -57.95 30.04
CA LEU A 37 71.31 -56.88 29.04
C LEU A 37 70.66 -57.27 27.72
N ALA A 38 70.83 -58.51 27.27
CA ALA A 38 70.17 -59.01 26.07
C ALA A 38 68.64 -58.99 26.24
N GLN A 39 68.13 -59.41 27.41
CA GLN A 39 66.71 -59.36 27.74
C GLN A 39 66.18 -57.93 27.78
N LEU A 40 66.91 -56.98 28.37
CA LEU A 40 66.54 -55.56 28.40
C LEU A 40 66.58 -54.92 27.01
N LYS A 41 67.57 -55.26 26.17
CA LYS A 41 67.62 -54.81 24.77
C LYS A 41 66.43 -55.37 23.99
N GLY A 42 66.07 -56.64 24.22
CA GLY A 42 64.90 -57.28 23.63
C GLY A 42 63.59 -56.62 24.04
N SER A 43 63.40 -56.36 25.34
CA SER A 43 62.19 -55.70 25.86
C SER A 43 62.10 -54.25 25.39
N LEU A 44 63.19 -53.50 25.39
CA LEU A 44 63.25 -52.14 24.83
C LEU A 44 62.92 -52.12 23.34
N GLY A 45 63.42 -53.11 22.58
CA GLY A 45 63.08 -53.29 21.17
C GLY A 45 61.59 -53.59 20.94
N ALA A 46 60.99 -54.42 21.78
CA ALA A 46 59.56 -54.71 21.75
C ALA A 46 58.71 -53.46 22.05
N VAL A 47 59.06 -52.72 23.11
CA VAL A 47 58.37 -51.47 23.49
C VAL A 47 58.50 -50.43 22.37
N ASN A 48 59.67 -50.28 21.74
CA ASN A 48 59.85 -49.37 20.61
C ASN A 48 58.93 -49.72 19.42
N LYS A 49 58.79 -51.02 19.10
CA LYS A 49 57.88 -51.48 18.05
C LYS A 49 56.42 -51.19 18.41
N GLU A 50 56.03 -51.41 19.66
CA GLU A 50 54.69 -51.14 20.14
C GLU A 50 54.35 -49.64 20.09
N VAL A 51 55.27 -48.78 20.54
CA VAL A 51 55.13 -47.31 20.47
C VAL A 51 55.03 -46.85 19.02
N ALA A 52 55.86 -47.36 18.11
CA ALA A 52 55.80 -47.02 16.68
C ALA A 52 54.45 -47.46 16.06
N SER A 53 53.99 -48.68 16.34
CA SER A 53 52.71 -49.18 15.83
C SER A 53 51.51 -48.39 16.39
N SER A 54 51.57 -47.99 17.66
CA SER A 54 50.53 -47.18 18.31
C SER A 54 50.50 -45.77 17.73
N GLN A 55 51.66 -45.19 17.43
CA GLN A 55 51.76 -43.90 16.76
C GLN A 55 51.15 -43.96 15.36
N GLN A 56 51.49 -44.98 14.57
CA GLN A 56 50.92 -45.15 13.23
C GLN A 56 49.39 -45.26 13.27
N LYS A 57 48.84 -46.04 14.22
CA LYS A 57 47.39 -46.14 14.43
C LYS A 57 46.76 -44.81 14.84
N LEU A 58 47.45 -44.00 15.64
CA LEU A 58 46.96 -42.67 16.01
C LEU A 58 46.97 -41.69 14.83
N GLU A 59 48.02 -41.71 14.01
CA GLU A 59 48.10 -40.89 12.79
C GLU A 59 47.01 -41.29 11.78
N GLU A 60 46.77 -42.59 11.59
CA GLU A 60 45.69 -43.09 10.74
C GLU A 60 44.31 -42.66 11.26
N ARG A 61 44.06 -42.76 12.58
CA ARG A 61 42.82 -42.28 13.19
C ARG A 61 42.64 -40.77 13.06
N LEU A 62 43.72 -39.98 13.20
CA LEU A 62 43.67 -38.53 13.02
C LEU A 62 43.35 -38.16 11.57
N ALA A 63 43.93 -38.87 10.59
CA ALA A 63 43.60 -38.69 9.18
C ALA A 63 42.12 -39.03 8.91
N GLN A 64 41.63 -40.17 9.42
CA GLN A 64 40.22 -40.55 9.29
C GLN A 64 39.27 -39.53 9.92
N LEU A 65 39.59 -38.99 11.10
CA LEU A 65 38.78 -37.96 11.76
C LEU A 65 38.83 -36.63 11.00
N SER A 66 39.97 -36.28 10.41
CA SER A 66 40.10 -35.11 9.53
C SER A 66 39.20 -35.24 8.30
N ASP A 67 39.25 -36.39 7.62
CA ASP A 67 38.43 -36.65 6.42
C ASP A 67 36.94 -36.67 6.77
N GLN A 68 36.56 -37.28 7.91
CA GLN A 68 35.18 -37.22 8.42
C GLN A 68 34.74 -35.79 8.75
N GLY A 69 35.64 -34.97 9.30
CA GLY A 69 35.39 -33.55 9.56
C GLY A 69 35.11 -32.76 8.29
N VAL A 70 35.91 -32.97 7.24
CA VAL A 70 35.69 -32.33 5.93
C VAL A 70 34.38 -32.81 5.29
N ALA A 71 34.09 -34.11 5.34
CA ALA A 71 32.84 -34.66 4.82
C ALA A 71 31.62 -34.11 5.58
N SER A 72 31.70 -33.99 6.91
CA SER A 72 30.64 -33.40 7.72
C SER A 72 30.44 -31.92 7.42
N ALA A 73 31.51 -31.16 7.17
CA ALA A 73 31.42 -29.76 6.79
C ALA A 73 30.72 -29.59 5.43
N ALA A 74 31.14 -30.35 4.41
CA ALA A 74 30.52 -30.34 3.09
C ALA A 74 29.03 -30.74 3.14
N PHE A 75 28.69 -31.74 3.97
CA PHE A 75 27.29 -32.14 4.18
C PHE A 75 26.47 -31.04 4.87
N SER A 76 27.05 -30.33 5.84
CA SER A 76 26.37 -29.22 6.50
C SER A 76 26.11 -28.05 5.55
N GLU A 77 27.02 -27.78 4.61
CA GLU A 77 26.85 -26.76 3.57
C GLU A 77 25.74 -27.14 2.59
N ASP A 78 25.66 -28.41 2.15
CA ASP A 78 24.56 -28.89 1.29
C ASP A 78 23.20 -28.76 2.00
N ILE A 79 23.12 -29.12 3.29
CA ILE A 79 21.88 -28.94 4.07
C ILE A 79 21.49 -27.45 4.13
N GLN A 80 22.43 -26.56 4.41
CA GLN A 80 22.15 -25.12 4.47
C GLN A 80 21.69 -24.58 3.11
N ALA A 81 22.31 -25.02 2.02
CA ALA A 81 21.90 -24.64 0.66
C ALA A 81 20.47 -25.11 0.35
N ARG A 82 20.11 -26.35 0.71
CA ARG A 82 18.75 -26.88 0.52
C ARG A 82 17.72 -26.17 1.38
N LEU A 83 18.04 -25.85 2.64
CA LEU A 83 17.15 -25.09 3.51
C LEU A 83 16.89 -23.69 2.95
N LYS A 84 17.94 -23.02 2.43
CA LYS A 84 17.79 -21.71 1.79
C LYS A 84 16.92 -21.79 0.53
N ALA A 85 17.14 -22.79 -0.33
CA ALA A 85 16.31 -22.99 -1.52
C ALA A 85 14.83 -23.28 -1.17
N LEU A 86 14.57 -24.08 -0.13
CA LEU A 86 13.22 -24.32 0.37
C LEU A 86 12.57 -23.06 0.94
N GLN A 87 13.32 -22.26 1.70
CA GLN A 87 12.84 -20.99 2.24
C GLN A 87 12.47 -20.00 1.13
N GLU A 88 13.32 -19.87 0.11
CA GLU A 88 13.07 -19.03 -1.06
C GLU A 88 11.83 -19.53 -1.84
N GLY A 89 11.73 -20.83 -2.09
CA GLY A 89 10.57 -21.44 -2.76
C GLY A 89 9.26 -21.24 -1.99
N PHE A 90 9.27 -21.38 -0.66
CA PHE A 90 8.11 -21.14 0.20
C PHE A 90 7.69 -19.67 0.17
N SER A 91 8.65 -18.74 0.28
CA SER A 91 8.37 -17.30 0.23
C SER A 91 7.77 -16.87 -1.11
N TYR A 92 8.28 -17.43 -2.22
CA TYR A 92 7.75 -17.15 -3.55
C TYR A 92 6.34 -17.71 -3.74
N GLY A 93 6.11 -18.96 -3.35
CA GLY A 93 4.78 -19.59 -3.42
C GLY A 93 3.74 -18.87 -2.57
N GLN A 94 4.10 -18.45 -1.35
CA GLN A 94 3.21 -17.69 -0.48
C GLN A 94 2.86 -16.33 -1.09
N LYS A 95 3.84 -15.63 -1.67
CA LYS A 95 3.61 -14.35 -2.33
C LYS A 95 2.68 -14.50 -3.54
N GLN A 96 2.91 -15.51 -4.37
CA GLN A 96 2.07 -15.77 -5.54
C GLN A 96 0.63 -16.10 -5.12
N ALA A 97 0.43 -16.90 -4.08
CA ALA A 97 -0.90 -17.20 -3.55
C ALA A 97 -1.62 -15.94 -3.04
N LEU A 98 -0.92 -15.09 -2.29
CA LEU A 98 -1.46 -13.80 -1.83
C LEU A 98 -1.82 -12.88 -3.00
N ASP A 99 -0.95 -12.75 -4.00
CA ASP A 99 -1.20 -11.91 -5.18
C ASP A 99 -2.45 -12.40 -5.94
N THR A 100 -2.61 -13.72 -6.10
CA THR A 100 -3.83 -14.28 -6.72
C THR A 100 -5.10 -13.99 -5.91
N GLN A 101 -5.03 -14.10 -4.58
CA GLN A 101 -6.15 -13.80 -3.70
C GLN A 101 -6.53 -12.30 -3.73
N PHE A 102 -5.53 -11.41 -3.80
CA PHE A 102 -5.75 -9.97 -3.96
C PHE A 102 -6.38 -9.63 -5.32
N GLU A 103 -5.96 -10.29 -6.40
CA GLU A 103 -6.59 -10.09 -7.70
C GLU A 103 -8.05 -10.57 -7.73
N GLU A 104 -8.34 -11.73 -7.13
CA GLU A 104 -9.70 -12.27 -7.05
C GLU A 104 -10.62 -11.37 -6.24
N SER A 105 -10.17 -10.93 -5.05
CA SER A 105 -10.93 -10.00 -4.21
C SER A 105 -11.15 -8.65 -4.90
N ARG A 106 -10.14 -8.13 -5.61
CA ARG A 106 -10.27 -6.91 -6.41
C ARG A 106 -11.29 -7.07 -7.55
N LYS A 107 -11.29 -8.20 -8.26
CA LYS A 107 -12.27 -8.50 -9.31
C LYS A 107 -13.69 -8.62 -8.75
N ALA A 108 -13.86 -9.29 -7.61
CA ALA A 108 -15.14 -9.42 -6.94
C ALA A 108 -15.68 -8.04 -6.51
N LEU A 109 -14.84 -7.21 -5.89
CA LEU A 109 -15.21 -5.87 -5.46
C LEU A 109 -15.56 -4.96 -6.66
N SER A 110 -14.79 -5.02 -7.75
CA SER A 110 -15.10 -4.28 -8.99
C SER A 110 -16.50 -4.61 -9.51
N LYS A 111 -16.84 -5.90 -9.57
CA LYS A 111 -18.17 -6.36 -10.02
C LYS A 111 -19.29 -5.90 -9.09
N GLU A 112 -19.07 -5.95 -7.78
CA GLU A 112 -20.07 -5.49 -6.81
C GLU A 112 -20.30 -3.98 -6.90
N VAL A 113 -19.22 -3.20 -7.04
CA VAL A 113 -19.28 -1.75 -7.24
C VAL A 113 -20.00 -1.44 -8.55
N GLU A 114 -19.64 -2.08 -9.66
CA GLU A 114 -20.31 -1.92 -10.95
C GLU A 114 -21.81 -2.22 -10.84
N HIS A 115 -22.19 -3.35 -10.24
CA HIS A 115 -23.58 -3.72 -10.06
C HIS A 115 -24.35 -2.69 -9.22
N THR A 116 -23.77 -2.25 -8.10
CA THR A 116 -24.40 -1.30 -7.17
C THR A 116 -24.56 0.07 -7.81
N VAL A 117 -23.51 0.58 -8.47
CA VAL A 117 -23.56 1.86 -9.18
C VAL A 117 -24.56 1.81 -10.33
N HIS A 118 -24.59 0.73 -11.12
CA HIS A 118 -25.58 0.57 -12.18
C HIS A 118 -27.01 0.46 -11.67
N ALA A 119 -27.24 -0.17 -10.52
CA ALA A 119 -28.56 -0.22 -9.89
C ALA A 119 -28.99 1.19 -9.41
N GLN A 120 -28.09 1.94 -8.77
CA GLN A 120 -28.37 3.31 -8.33
C GLN A 120 -28.62 4.26 -9.50
N LEU A 121 -27.83 4.18 -10.57
CA LEU A 121 -28.02 4.97 -11.78
C LEU A 121 -29.39 4.70 -12.41
N ARG A 122 -29.80 3.43 -12.51
CA ARG A 122 -31.14 3.08 -13.01
C ARG A 122 -32.26 3.64 -12.13
N ALA A 123 -32.13 3.50 -10.80
CA ALA A 123 -33.12 4.05 -9.88
C ALA A 123 -33.23 5.59 -9.97
N LEU A 124 -32.11 6.29 -10.19
CA LEU A 124 -32.10 7.73 -10.42
C LEU A 124 -32.77 8.09 -11.75
N GLN A 125 -32.47 7.37 -12.83
CA GLN A 125 -33.10 7.58 -14.14
C GLN A 125 -34.62 7.38 -14.08
N GLU A 126 -35.10 6.33 -13.40
CA GLU A 126 -36.53 6.08 -13.20
C GLU A 126 -37.19 7.20 -12.40
N ARG A 127 -36.53 7.69 -11.34
CA ARG A 127 -37.02 8.81 -10.54
C ARG A 127 -37.09 10.10 -11.33
N GLU A 128 -36.06 10.42 -12.11
CA GLU A 128 -36.04 11.60 -12.98
C GLU A 128 -37.14 11.52 -14.04
N ALA A 129 -37.32 10.36 -14.68
CA ALA A 129 -38.39 10.15 -15.64
C ALA A 129 -39.78 10.33 -15.01
N ALA A 130 -39.99 9.82 -13.80
CA ALA A 130 -41.24 10.00 -13.05
C ALA A 130 -41.48 11.48 -12.67
N GLN A 131 -40.43 12.19 -12.25
CA GLN A 131 -40.51 13.62 -11.93
C GLN A 131 -40.80 14.47 -13.18
N ALA A 132 -40.14 14.18 -14.30
CA ALA A 132 -40.39 14.85 -15.58
C ALA A 132 -41.84 14.61 -16.05
N ALA A 133 -42.34 13.38 -15.94
CA ALA A 133 -43.72 13.06 -16.27
C ALA A 133 -44.72 13.81 -15.38
N LYS A 134 -44.44 13.92 -14.07
CA LYS A 134 -45.25 14.69 -13.13
C LYS A 134 -45.26 16.17 -13.48
N ALA A 135 -44.10 16.79 -13.69
CA ALA A 135 -43.98 18.18 -14.09
C ALA A 135 -44.70 18.47 -15.42
N HIS A 136 -44.64 17.53 -16.37
CA HIS A 136 -45.37 17.67 -17.63
C HIS A 136 -46.89 17.71 -17.42
N ARG A 137 -47.44 16.88 -16.52
CA ARG A 137 -48.86 16.91 -16.17
C ARG A 137 -49.25 18.22 -15.50
N GLU A 138 -48.47 18.69 -14.53
CA GLU A 138 -48.69 19.98 -13.85
C GLU A 138 -48.66 21.15 -14.83
N MET A 139 -47.73 21.15 -15.79
CA MET A 139 -47.68 22.19 -16.84
C MET A 139 -48.91 22.15 -17.76
N HIS A 140 -49.39 20.97 -18.12
CA HIS A 140 -50.63 20.83 -18.90
C HIS A 140 -51.85 21.30 -18.12
N GLU A 141 -51.93 20.96 -16.83
CA GLU A 141 -53.01 21.42 -15.96
C GLU A 141 -53.00 22.94 -15.81
N LEU A 142 -51.82 23.54 -15.57
CA LEU A 142 -51.68 24.99 -15.51
C LEU A 142 -52.06 25.68 -16.82
N ARG A 143 -51.68 25.11 -17.97
CA ARG A 143 -52.11 25.63 -19.28
C ARG A 143 -53.62 25.56 -19.45
N ALA A 144 -54.24 24.44 -19.08
CA ALA A 144 -55.70 24.30 -19.13
C ALA A 144 -56.41 25.30 -18.18
N GLN A 145 -55.88 25.52 -16.97
CA GLN A 145 -56.39 26.53 -16.05
C GLN A 145 -56.24 27.95 -16.62
N MET A 146 -55.10 28.28 -17.24
CA MET A 146 -54.91 29.56 -17.92
C MET A 146 -55.87 29.75 -19.09
N GLU A 147 -56.03 28.74 -19.94
CA GLU A 147 -56.99 28.76 -21.05
C GLU A 147 -58.43 28.91 -20.56
N PHE A 148 -58.79 28.22 -19.46
CA PHE A 148 -60.08 28.40 -18.80
C PHE A 148 -60.27 29.83 -18.28
N LEU A 149 -59.29 30.40 -17.58
CA LEU A 149 -59.32 31.78 -17.10
C LEU A 149 -59.34 32.84 -18.21
N LEU A 150 -58.81 32.51 -19.39
CA LEU A 150 -58.86 33.37 -20.57
C LEU A 150 -60.20 33.25 -21.31
N SER A 151 -60.80 32.06 -21.35
CA SER A 151 -62.06 31.78 -22.07
C SER A 151 -63.30 32.18 -21.28
N VAL A 152 -63.33 31.88 -19.98
CA VAL A 152 -64.20 32.58 -19.06
C VAL A 152 -63.62 33.96 -18.99
N GLU A 153 -64.23 34.93 -19.67
CA GLU A 153 -63.86 36.35 -19.59
C GLU A 153 -64.09 36.87 -18.15
N SER A 154 -63.43 36.29 -17.14
CA SER A 154 -63.39 36.80 -15.78
C SER A 154 -62.61 38.10 -15.88
N SER A 155 -63.40 39.13 -16.08
CA SER A 155 -63.12 40.54 -16.21
C SER A 155 -62.54 41.12 -14.93
N ALA A 156 -61.55 40.45 -14.33
CA ALA A 156 -60.92 40.92 -13.11
C ALA A 156 -59.80 41.94 -13.36
N THR A 157 -59.22 41.99 -14.57
CA THR A 157 -58.03 42.86 -14.79
C THR A 157 -58.06 43.78 -16.00
N ALA A 158 -59.09 43.77 -16.87
CA ALA A 158 -59.02 44.57 -18.10
C ALA A 158 -60.34 45.05 -18.73
N LYS A 159 -61.54 44.68 -18.26
CA LYS A 159 -62.77 45.26 -18.83
C LYS A 159 -63.20 46.46 -17.99
N CYS A 160 -63.37 47.60 -18.64
CA CYS A 160 -63.91 48.79 -17.96
C CYS A 160 -65.36 48.48 -17.55
N LEU A 161 -65.66 48.49 -16.23
CA LEU A 161 -66.99 48.19 -15.70
C LEU A 161 -68.10 49.11 -16.24
N SER A 162 -67.72 50.25 -16.83
CA SER A 162 -68.66 51.23 -17.40
C SER A 162 -68.99 50.98 -18.88
N CYS A 163 -68.10 50.34 -19.65
CA CYS A 163 -68.32 50.17 -21.10
C CYS A 163 -68.06 48.75 -21.62
N PHE A 164 -67.71 47.81 -20.73
CA PHE A 164 -67.39 46.40 -21.02
C PHE A 164 -66.31 46.19 -22.09
N ASN A 165 -65.64 47.24 -22.53
CA ASN A 165 -64.61 47.19 -23.55
C ASN A 165 -63.27 46.75 -22.93
N SER A 166 -62.51 45.93 -23.68
CA SER A 166 -61.19 45.47 -23.28
C SER A 166 -60.20 46.65 -23.27
N ARG A 167 -59.74 47.04 -22.09
CA ARG A 167 -58.61 47.95 -21.92
C ARG A 167 -57.39 47.12 -21.57
N SER A 168 -56.37 47.14 -22.43
CA SER A 168 -55.05 46.69 -22.03
C SER A 168 -54.61 47.52 -20.81
N GLN A 169 -54.44 46.88 -19.65
CA GLN A 169 -53.78 47.52 -18.52
C GLN A 169 -52.40 47.96 -19.01
N MET A 170 -52.17 49.27 -19.12
CA MET A 170 -50.81 49.75 -19.33
C MET A 170 -49.99 49.25 -18.15
N GLN A 171 -48.95 48.47 -18.44
CA GLN A 171 -48.05 47.91 -17.44
C GLN A 171 -47.58 49.06 -16.53
N ASN A 172 -48.01 49.04 -15.26
CA ASN A 172 -47.59 50.05 -14.30
C ASN A 172 -46.06 50.01 -14.25
N GLN A 173 -45.42 51.09 -14.68
CA GLN A 173 -43.97 51.21 -14.71
C GLN A 173 -43.37 51.23 -13.30
N THR A 174 -44.18 51.15 -12.24
CA THR A 174 -43.72 51.19 -10.86
C THR A 174 -44.17 49.93 -10.13
N VAL A 175 -43.20 49.14 -9.66
CA VAL A 175 -43.43 47.94 -8.83
C VAL A 175 -42.93 48.25 -7.42
N GLN A 176 -43.76 48.04 -6.41
CA GLN A 176 -43.33 48.15 -5.01
C GLN A 176 -42.66 46.84 -4.58
N GLY A 177 -41.40 46.93 -4.16
CA GLY A 177 -40.69 45.78 -3.60
C GLY A 177 -41.20 45.40 -2.21
N ALA A 178 -40.87 44.19 -1.78
CA ALA A 178 -41.17 43.72 -0.42
C ALA A 178 -40.50 44.55 0.68
N ASP A 179 -39.49 45.36 0.33
CA ASP A 179 -38.84 46.34 1.20
C ASP A 179 -39.61 47.67 1.30
N GLY A 180 -40.78 47.77 0.66
CA GLY A 180 -41.64 48.94 0.62
C GLY A 180 -41.20 50.01 -0.38
N LYS A 181 -40.07 49.84 -1.09
CA LYS A 181 -39.57 50.82 -2.05
C LYS A 181 -40.24 50.68 -3.41
N ILE A 182 -40.43 51.80 -4.09
CA ILE A 182 -41.04 51.85 -5.42
C ILE A 182 -39.94 51.81 -6.48
N TYR A 183 -39.93 50.78 -7.30
CA TYR A 183 -38.98 50.59 -8.40
C TYR A 183 -39.65 50.97 -9.72
N GLN A 184 -39.08 51.96 -10.42
CA GLN A 184 -39.56 52.35 -11.72
C GLN A 184 -38.88 51.51 -12.81
N GLN A 185 -39.61 50.61 -13.47
CA GLN A 185 -39.19 49.94 -14.70
C GLN A 185 -38.99 51.01 -15.78
N ARG A 186 -37.73 51.17 -16.22
CA ARG A 186 -37.44 52.02 -17.38
C ARG A 186 -38.11 51.41 -18.61
N SER A 187 -38.98 52.18 -19.25
CA SER A 187 -39.60 51.89 -20.55
C SER A 187 -38.51 51.84 -21.63
N GLY A 188 -37.90 50.68 -21.82
CA GLY A 188 -36.85 50.53 -22.84
C GLY A 188 -36.04 49.24 -22.80
N SER A 189 -36.40 48.21 -22.02
CA SER A 189 -35.82 46.89 -22.28
C SER A 189 -36.52 46.29 -23.51
N PRO A 190 -35.79 45.90 -24.57
CA PRO A 190 -36.41 45.25 -25.72
C PRO A 190 -37.15 43.99 -25.24
N PRO A 191 -38.26 43.62 -25.90
CA PRO A 191 -39.05 42.48 -25.49
C PRO A 191 -38.15 41.24 -25.39
N LEU A 192 -38.22 40.53 -24.26
CA LEU A 192 -37.71 39.16 -24.08
C LEU A 192 -38.45 38.14 -24.99
N GLY A 193 -39.10 38.60 -26.06
CA GLY A 193 -39.75 37.82 -27.11
C GLY A 193 -38.95 37.95 -28.40
N GLY A 194 -37.78 37.29 -28.42
CA GLY A 194 -36.86 37.32 -29.54
C GLY A 194 -35.76 36.29 -29.38
N LEU A 195 -36.12 35.04 -29.08
CA LEU A 195 -35.26 33.90 -29.37
C LEU A 195 -35.19 33.76 -30.90
N GLY A 196 -34.41 34.62 -31.54
CA GLY A 196 -33.84 34.31 -32.84
C GLY A 196 -32.95 33.06 -32.68
N PRO A 197 -32.90 32.17 -33.68
CA PRO A 197 -32.06 30.98 -33.64
C PRO A 197 -30.60 31.41 -33.81
N GLY A 198 -29.94 31.77 -32.72
CA GLY A 198 -28.51 32.12 -32.75
C GLY A 198 -28.14 33.16 -31.71
N GLY A 199 -27.83 32.73 -30.49
CA GLY A 199 -27.30 33.63 -29.47
C GLY A 199 -27.25 33.01 -28.07
N ASP A 200 -26.40 32.01 -27.87
CA ASP A 200 -26.06 31.45 -26.54
C ASP A 200 -25.24 32.44 -25.71
N LYS A 201 -25.84 33.57 -25.33
CA LYS A 201 -25.29 34.46 -24.31
C LYS A 201 -26.39 34.81 -23.33
N LEU A 202 -26.50 33.98 -22.30
CA LEU A 202 -27.21 34.32 -21.08
C LEU A 202 -26.81 35.73 -20.64
N PRO A 203 -27.74 36.59 -20.19
CA PRO A 203 -27.38 37.89 -19.64
C PRO A 203 -26.44 37.65 -18.47
N SER A 204 -25.18 38.09 -18.62
CA SER A 204 -24.22 38.08 -17.52
C SER A 204 -24.74 39.05 -16.46
N VAL A 205 -25.41 38.53 -15.45
CA VAL A 205 -25.73 39.29 -14.24
C VAL A 205 -24.39 39.60 -13.58
N GLN A 206 -23.80 40.74 -13.91
CA GLN A 206 -22.75 41.32 -13.09
C GLN A 206 -23.41 41.71 -11.77
N LEU A 207 -23.36 40.79 -10.80
CA LEU A 207 -23.60 41.11 -9.40
C LEU A 207 -22.55 42.14 -9.02
N ARG A 208 -22.90 43.42 -9.17
CA ARG A 208 -22.13 44.56 -8.67
C ARG A 208 -22.31 44.66 -7.15
N GLY A 209 -22.05 43.55 -6.46
CA GLY A 209 -21.87 43.51 -5.03
C GLY A 209 -20.44 43.94 -4.75
N GLN A 210 -20.27 45.09 -4.10
CA GLN A 210 -19.01 45.42 -3.44
C GLN A 210 -18.77 44.38 -2.34
N PHE A 211 -18.18 43.24 -2.70
CA PHE A 211 -17.62 42.32 -1.71
C PHE A 211 -16.40 43.02 -1.11
N LYS A 212 -16.58 43.64 0.06
CA LYS A 212 -15.49 44.16 0.87
C LYS A 212 -14.54 42.99 1.15
N SER A 213 -13.28 43.13 0.75
CA SER A 213 -12.22 42.18 1.06
C SER A 213 -12.21 41.91 2.56
N GLY A 214 -12.52 40.68 2.98
CA GLY A 214 -12.56 40.29 4.39
C GLY A 214 -13.80 39.53 4.86
N THR A 215 -14.81 39.34 4.02
CA THR A 215 -15.96 38.49 4.37
C THR A 215 -15.58 37.00 4.26
N LYS A 216 -15.49 36.30 5.39
CA LYS A 216 -15.34 34.83 5.42
C LYS A 216 -16.63 34.19 4.89
N LEU A 217 -16.53 33.48 3.78
CA LEU A 217 -17.63 32.68 3.24
C LEU A 217 -17.57 31.29 3.90
N MET A 218 -18.66 30.90 4.55
CA MET A 218 -18.82 29.59 5.17
C MET A 218 -19.55 28.68 4.18
N GLY A 219 -18.96 27.54 3.82
CA GLY A 219 -19.63 26.49 3.06
C GLY A 219 -20.63 25.73 3.95
N GLY A 220 -21.57 25.02 3.33
CA GLY A 220 -22.43 24.08 4.05
C GLY A 220 -21.58 23.05 4.79
N ALA A 221 -21.86 22.83 6.08
CA ALA A 221 -21.06 22.11 7.09
C ALA A 221 -19.93 22.90 7.79
N GLY A 222 -19.85 24.23 7.62
CA GLY A 222 -18.99 25.08 8.45
C GLY A 222 -17.51 25.12 8.03
N ALA A 223 -17.18 24.58 6.86
CA ALA A 223 -15.84 24.68 6.29
C ALA A 223 -15.60 26.10 5.73
N SER A 224 -14.43 26.67 6.00
CA SER A 224 -14.05 27.99 5.47
C SER A 224 -13.69 27.89 3.99
N LEU A 225 -14.37 28.65 3.14
CA LEU A 225 -14.05 28.75 1.72
C LEU A 225 -13.10 29.93 1.47
N HIS A 226 -12.01 29.68 0.76
CA HIS A 226 -11.13 30.73 0.26
C HIS A 226 -11.50 31.07 -1.19
N ALA A 227 -11.87 32.32 -1.44
CA ALA A 227 -12.15 32.80 -2.79
C ALA A 227 -10.82 33.11 -3.51
N ILE A 228 -10.47 32.32 -4.52
CA ILE A 228 -9.34 32.61 -5.41
C ILE A 228 -9.87 33.41 -6.61
N ARG A 229 -9.29 34.60 -6.84
CA ARG A 229 -9.74 35.53 -7.87
C ARG A 229 -8.90 35.33 -9.14
N THR A 230 -9.28 34.39 -9.99
CA THR A 230 -8.67 34.23 -11.32
C THR A 230 -9.54 34.94 -12.37
N HIS A 231 -9.03 36.02 -12.96
CA HIS A 231 -9.53 36.65 -14.20
C HIS A 231 -11.05 36.64 -14.40
N GLY A 232 -11.80 37.29 -13.50
CA GLY A 232 -13.23 37.59 -13.68
C GLY A 232 -14.19 36.42 -13.50
N VAL A 233 -13.72 35.22 -13.15
CA VAL A 233 -14.57 34.06 -12.85
C VAL A 233 -14.26 33.57 -11.43
N LEU A 234 -15.27 33.58 -10.56
CA LEU A 234 -15.19 32.98 -9.24
C LEU A 234 -15.23 31.46 -9.40
N ARG A 235 -14.09 30.80 -9.22
CA ARG A 235 -13.97 29.35 -9.13
C ARG A 235 -13.87 28.98 -7.66
N MET A 236 -14.78 28.15 -7.17
CA MET A 236 -14.71 27.58 -5.81
C MET A 236 -14.00 26.24 -5.90
N GLU A 237 -12.89 26.09 -5.17
CA GLU A 237 -12.21 24.81 -5.02
C GLU A 237 -12.28 24.39 -3.55
N GLU A 238 -12.70 23.14 -3.31
CA GLU A 238 -12.63 22.54 -1.99
C GLU A 238 -11.16 22.29 -1.65
N VAL A 239 -10.67 22.96 -0.62
CA VAL A 239 -9.35 22.68 -0.08
C VAL A 239 -9.42 21.32 0.60
N GLY A 240 -8.84 20.31 -0.02
CA GLY A 240 -8.74 18.96 0.51
C GLY A 240 -8.22 18.99 1.95
N GLY A 241 -9.14 18.72 2.89
CA GLY A 241 -8.84 18.70 4.31
C GLY A 241 -7.79 17.64 4.59
N LYS A 242 -6.65 18.05 5.16
CA LYS A 242 -5.73 17.11 5.80
C LYS A 242 -6.47 16.50 6.98
N SER A 243 -6.87 15.25 6.86
CA SER A 243 -7.42 14.48 7.97
C SER A 243 -6.40 14.45 9.12
N PRO A 244 -6.80 14.78 10.36
CA PRO A 244 -5.93 14.62 11.50
C PRO A 244 -5.64 13.14 11.70
N ALA A 245 -4.36 12.78 11.72
CA ALA A 245 -3.91 11.45 12.11
C ALA A 245 -4.40 11.15 13.54
N ARG A 246 -5.07 10.01 13.70
CA ARG A 246 -5.35 9.41 15.01
C ARG A 246 -4.24 8.44 15.35
#